data_AF-A0A7S3V536-F1
#
_entry.id   AF-A0A7S3V536-F1
#
_cell.length_a   1.000
_cell.length_b   1.000
_cell.length_c   1.000
_cell.angle_alpha   90.00
_cell.angle_beta   90.00
_cell.angle_gamma   90.00
#
_symmetry.space_group_name_H-M   'P 1'
#
loop_
_entity.id
_entity.type
_entity.pdbx_description
1 polymer ?
#
loop_
_entity_poly.entity_id
_entity_poly.type
_entity_poly.pdbx_seq_one_letter_code
_entity_poly.pdbx_strand_id
1 'polypeptide(L)'
;QILARPLQLLYTKFTNRVAKSVWIGEKGVIAPNVKKGIHNVSIDDNRMWRGSRFTFNPILMGNEDKVVETWFAGEHGDVGGSYYTKGMPDTSLKYMMEWME
;
A
#
# COMPACT_ATOMS: atom_id res chain seq x y z
N GLN A 1 13.19 -0.80 14.31
CA GLN A 1 12.90 -0.77 12.87
C GLN A 1 14.16 -0.90 12.00
N ILE A 2 15.35 -0.44 12.43
CA ILE A 2 16.60 -0.47 11.62
C ILE A 2 16.97 -1.86 11.08
N LEU A 3 16.81 -2.93 11.87
CA LEU A 3 17.13 -4.30 11.45
C LEU A 3 15.99 -5.01 10.70
N ALA A 4 14.77 -4.45 10.66
CA ALA A 4 13.61 -5.12 10.08
C ALA A 4 13.75 -5.29 8.56
N ARG A 5 14.18 -4.24 7.86
CA ARG A 5 14.35 -4.24 6.40
C ARG A 5 15.50 -5.15 5.93
N PRO A 6 16.72 -5.12 6.54
CA PRO A 6 17.77 -6.09 6.23
C PRO A 6 17.36 -7.54 6.47
N LEU A 7 16.68 -7.82 7.58
CA LEU A 7 16.20 -9.18 7.89
C LEU A 7 15.11 -9.65 6.91
N GLN A 8 14.20 -8.75 6.52
CA GLN A 8 13.19 -9.02 5.50
C GLN A 8 13.85 -9.33 4.15
N LEU A 9 14.80 -8.51 3.69
CA LEU A 9 15.52 -8.74 2.44
C LEU A 9 16.28 -10.06 2.46
N LEU A 10 16.96 -10.36 3.57
CA LEU A 10 17.69 -11.61 3.76
C LEU A 10 16.74 -12.81 3.70
N TYR A 11 15.63 -12.76 4.42
CA TYR A 11 14.63 -13.82 4.41
C TYR A 11 14.02 -14.02 3.02
N THR A 12 13.61 -12.94 2.33
CA THR A 12 13.03 -13.03 0.99
C THR A 12 14.06 -13.59 0.01
N LYS A 13 15.34 -13.22 0.12
CA LYS A 13 16.42 -13.80 -0.69
C LYS A 13 16.59 -15.31 -0.47
N PHE A 14 16.47 -15.79 0.77
CA PHE A 14 16.65 -17.22 1.07
C PHE A 14 15.40 -18.08 0.82
N THR A 15 14.21 -17.50 0.92
CA THR A 15 12.95 -18.25 0.82
C THR A 15 12.18 -18.01 -0.47
N ASN A 16 12.54 -16.98 -1.25
CA ASN A 16 11.76 -16.44 -2.36
C ASN A 16 10.29 -16.16 -2.00
N ARG A 17 9.98 -15.99 -0.72
CA ARG A 17 8.62 -15.66 -0.26
C ARG A 17 8.46 -14.15 -0.18
N VAL A 18 7.59 -13.63 -1.03
CA VAL A 18 7.09 -12.25 -0.97
C VAL A 18 5.81 -12.24 -0.15
N ALA A 19 5.56 -11.14 0.56
CA ALA A 19 4.30 -10.90 1.22
C ALA A 19 3.15 -11.00 0.20
N LYS A 20 2.13 -11.82 0.50
CA LYS A 20 0.93 -11.87 -0.35
C LYS A 20 0.02 -10.71 0.00
N SER A 21 -0.22 -9.84 -0.98
CA SER A 21 -1.34 -8.91 -0.97
C SER A 21 -2.63 -9.66 -1.24
N VAL A 22 -3.74 -9.16 -0.71
CA VAL A 22 -5.08 -9.68 -0.97
C VAL A 22 -5.92 -8.59 -1.60
N TRP A 23 -7.00 -8.96 -2.26
CA TRP A 23 -7.94 -8.00 -2.83
C TRP A 23 -9.07 -7.73 -1.85
N ILE A 24 -9.72 -6.58 -1.98
CA ILE A 24 -10.95 -6.28 -1.27
C ILE A 24 -12.13 -7.08 -1.85
N GLY A 25 -13.04 -7.52 -0.97
CA GLY A 25 -14.23 -8.28 -1.36
C GLY A 25 -13.95 -9.73 -1.77
N GLU A 26 -15.01 -10.44 -2.18
CA GLU A 26 -14.93 -11.89 -2.49
C GLU A 26 -14.18 -12.19 -3.80
N LYS A 27 -14.01 -11.20 -4.68
CA LYS A 27 -13.43 -11.36 -6.04
C LYS A 27 -12.51 -10.22 -6.48
N GLY A 28 -12.09 -9.32 -5.58
CA GLY A 28 -11.33 -8.14 -5.98
C GLY A 28 -12.17 -7.15 -6.79
N VAL A 29 -13.41 -6.96 -6.36
CA VAL A 29 -14.40 -6.09 -7.00
C VAL A 29 -14.96 -5.17 -5.93
N ILE A 30 -14.94 -3.86 -6.17
CA ILE A 30 -15.57 -2.89 -5.27
C ILE A 30 -17.08 -2.87 -5.50
N ALA A 31 -17.84 -2.49 -4.47
CA ALA A 31 -19.30 -2.57 -4.50
C ALA A 31 -19.91 -1.89 -5.75
N PRO A 32 -20.98 -2.49 -6.35
CA PRO A 32 -21.52 -2.01 -7.64
C PRO A 32 -22.01 -0.56 -7.63
N ASN A 33 -22.43 -0.06 -6.47
CA ASN A 33 -22.90 1.32 -6.28
C ASN A 33 -21.76 2.36 -6.19
N VAL A 34 -20.50 1.92 -6.09
CA VAL A 34 -19.34 2.83 -6.14
C VAL A 34 -19.04 3.16 -7.60
N LYS A 35 -19.09 4.45 -7.94
CA LYS A 35 -18.90 4.96 -9.32
C LYS A 35 -17.45 4.95 -9.78
N LYS A 36 -16.52 5.36 -8.90
CA LYS A 36 -15.08 5.36 -9.12
C LYS A 36 -14.36 5.16 -7.78
N GLY A 37 -13.17 4.57 -7.80
CA GLY A 37 -12.30 4.41 -6.63
C GLY A 37 -10.86 4.77 -6.96
N ILE A 38 -10.17 5.39 -6.01
CA ILE A 38 -8.74 5.66 -6.07
C ILE A 38 -8.06 5.03 -4.84
N HIS A 39 -6.93 4.37 -5.05
CA HIS A 39 -6.15 3.72 -4.00
C HIS A 39 -4.67 4.09 -4.15
N ASN A 40 -4.15 4.81 -3.17
CA ASN A 40 -2.73 5.13 -3.10
C ASN A 40 -2.02 4.13 -2.18
N VAL A 41 -1.06 3.39 -2.72
CA VAL A 41 -0.42 2.25 -2.05
C VAL A 41 1.05 2.56 -1.76
N SER A 42 1.50 2.27 -0.55
CA SER A 42 2.91 2.35 -0.16
C SER A 42 3.66 1.10 -0.65
N ILE A 43 4.77 1.29 -1.37
CA ILE A 43 5.62 0.18 -1.86
C ILE A 43 6.72 -0.22 -0.87
N ASP A 44 7.15 0.69 0.02
CA ASP A 44 8.31 0.48 0.88
C ASP A 44 7.96 0.02 2.32
N ASP A 45 6.69 -0.27 2.62
CA ASP A 45 6.30 -0.64 3.99
C ASP A 45 6.99 -1.92 4.48
N ASN A 46 7.88 -1.77 5.46
CA ASN A 46 8.68 -2.84 6.03
C ASN A 46 7.87 -3.85 6.87
N ARG A 47 6.60 -3.53 7.20
CA ARG A 47 5.69 -4.39 7.95
C ARG A 47 4.85 -5.29 7.04
N MET A 48 5.12 -5.32 5.73
CA MET A 48 4.61 -6.40 4.88
C MET A 48 5.22 -7.78 5.23
N TRP A 49 6.28 -7.79 6.04
CA TRP A 49 6.96 -9.01 6.46
C TRP A 49 6.16 -9.87 7.47
N ARG A 50 5.94 -11.16 7.14
CA ARG A 50 5.16 -12.15 7.93
C ARG A 50 5.78 -12.59 9.28
N GLY A 51 6.96 -12.09 9.65
CA GLY A 51 7.57 -12.33 10.96
C GLY A 51 7.20 -11.28 12.02
N SER A 52 6.55 -10.18 11.63
CA SER A 52 6.00 -9.18 12.54
C SER A 52 4.61 -9.64 13.01
N ARG A 53 4.30 -9.44 14.31
CA ARG A 53 2.95 -9.68 14.87
C ARG A 53 1.90 -8.73 14.26
N PHE A 54 2.35 -7.68 13.57
CA PHE A 54 1.52 -6.70 12.89
C PHE A 54 1.95 -6.63 11.42
N THR A 55 1.29 -7.40 10.55
CA THR A 55 1.50 -7.37 9.11
C THR A 55 0.60 -6.33 8.46
N PHE A 56 1.18 -5.44 7.67
CA PHE A 56 0.46 -4.41 6.91
C PHE A 56 0.57 -4.66 5.41
N ASN A 57 0.17 -5.86 4.97
CA ASN A 57 0.08 -6.15 3.54
C ASN A 57 -1.05 -5.30 2.94
N PRO A 58 -0.84 -4.68 1.77
CA PRO A 58 -1.88 -3.87 1.16
C PRO A 58 -3.05 -4.75 0.76
N ILE A 59 -4.25 -4.24 1.00
CA ILE A 59 -5.50 -4.81 0.51
C ILE A 59 -5.84 -4.03 -0.76
N LEU A 60 -5.61 -4.66 -1.91
CA LEU A 60 -5.77 -4.02 -3.22
C LEU A 60 -7.25 -3.84 -3.54
N MET A 61 -7.60 -2.76 -4.25
CA MET A 61 -9.01 -2.48 -4.55
C MET A 61 -9.59 -3.32 -5.70
N GLY A 62 -8.76 -4.10 -6.39
CA GLY A 62 -9.21 -4.88 -7.55
C GLY A 62 -8.56 -4.43 -8.84
N ASN A 63 -8.82 -5.17 -9.90
CA ASN A 63 -8.50 -4.76 -11.27
C ASN A 63 -9.82 -4.55 -12.01
N GLU A 64 -10.43 -3.38 -11.80
CA GLU A 64 -11.66 -2.96 -12.45
C GLU A 64 -11.45 -1.59 -13.09
N ASP A 65 -12.09 -1.31 -14.23
CA ASP A 65 -11.92 -0.05 -14.98
C ASP A 65 -12.27 1.21 -14.16
N LYS A 66 -13.12 1.07 -13.14
CA LYS A 66 -13.53 2.16 -12.25
C LYS A 66 -12.56 2.41 -11.08
N VAL A 67 -11.51 1.60 -10.94
CA VAL A 67 -10.51 1.69 -9.88
C VAL A 67 -9.18 2.13 -10.45
N VAL A 68 -8.60 3.18 -9.86
CA VAL A 68 -7.21 3.58 -10.11
C VAL A 68 -6.39 3.24 -8.87
N GLU A 69 -5.41 2.34 -9.03
CA GLU A 69 -4.48 1.96 -7.96
C GLU A 69 -3.08 2.44 -8.32
N THR A 70 -2.50 3.32 -7.49
CA THR A 70 -1.23 4.00 -7.75
C THR A 70 -0.25 3.72 -6.64
N TRP A 71 0.97 3.31 -7.00
CA TRP A 71 2.02 2.94 -6.06
C TRP A 71 2.98 4.10 -5.82
N PHE A 72 3.14 4.49 -4.56
CA PHE A 72 4.01 5.57 -4.11
C PHE A 72 5.19 5.00 -3.31
N ALA A 73 6.34 5.67 -3.44
CA ALA A 73 7.49 5.42 -2.56
C ALA A 73 7.17 5.81 -1.11
N GLY A 74 7.88 5.18 -0.17
CA GLY A 74 7.75 5.44 1.28
C GLY A 74 6.92 4.41 2.03
N GLU A 75 6.94 4.47 3.35
CA GLU A 75 6.18 3.59 4.26
C GLU A 75 4.71 4.07 4.39
N HIS A 76 3.86 3.35 5.14
CA HIS A 76 2.43 3.68 5.24
C HIS A 76 2.13 5.14 5.59
N GLY A 77 2.92 5.74 6.49
CA GLY A 77 2.72 7.14 6.89
C GLY A 77 3.17 8.15 5.82
N ASP A 78 4.08 7.76 4.94
CA ASP A 78 4.59 8.59 3.84
C ASP A 78 3.59 8.68 2.68
N VAL A 79 2.58 7.79 2.67
CA VAL A 79 1.49 7.80 1.68
C VAL A 79 0.16 8.20 2.32
N GLY A 80 -0.15 7.66 3.51
CA GLY A 80 -1.43 7.87 4.19
C GLY A 80 -1.50 9.13 5.06
N GLY A 81 -0.36 9.79 5.32
CA GLY A 81 -0.31 10.99 6.14
C GLY A 81 -0.44 10.69 7.63
N SER A 82 0.69 10.48 8.30
CA SER A 82 0.74 10.34 9.77
C SER A 82 1.96 10.99 10.42
N TYR A 83 2.88 11.51 9.61
CA TYR A 83 4.05 12.24 10.08
C TYR A 83 3.76 13.74 10.17
N TYR A 84 4.24 14.38 11.23
CA TYR A 84 4.07 15.82 11.46
C TYR A 84 4.83 16.68 10.43
N THR A 85 5.85 16.11 9.79
CA THR A 85 6.65 16.79 8.77
C THR A 85 5.96 16.75 7.41
N LYS A 86 5.89 17.92 6.77
CA LYS A 86 5.56 18.04 5.35
C LYS A 86 6.55 17.26 4.48
N GLY A 87 6.13 16.80 3.30
CA GLY A 87 7.01 16.07 2.38
C GLY A 87 6.29 15.00 1.55
N MET A 88 6.77 13.77 1.63
CA MET A 88 6.26 12.64 0.83
C MET A 88 4.72 12.48 0.85
N PRO A 89 4.02 12.55 2.00
CA PRO A 89 2.56 12.38 2.01
C PRO A 89 1.80 13.51 1.32
N ASP A 90 2.41 14.69 1.15
CA ASP A 90 1.78 15.78 0.40
C ASP A 90 1.66 15.43 -1.09
N THR A 91 2.55 14.57 -1.61
CA THR A 91 2.52 14.13 -3.01
C THR A 91 1.35 13.19 -3.27
N SER A 92 1.16 12.18 -2.41
CA SER A 92 0.03 11.25 -2.53
C SER A 92 -1.31 11.96 -2.29
N LEU A 93 -1.36 12.90 -1.34
CA LEU A 93 -2.53 13.72 -1.09
C LEU A 93 -2.88 14.60 -2.30
N LYS A 94 -1.90 15.32 -2.85
CA LYS A 94 -2.10 16.17 -4.03
C LYS A 94 -2.62 15.35 -5.21
N TYR A 95 -2.01 14.20 -5.49
CA TYR A 95 -2.48 13.30 -6.56
C TYR A 95 -3.93 12.88 -6.37
N MET A 96 -4.31 12.52 -5.13
CA MET A 96 -5.70 12.17 -4.82
C MET A 96 -6.66 13.33 -5.03
N MET A 97 -6.28 14.54 -4.62
CA MET A 97 -7.09 15.75 -4.83
C MET A 97 -7.29 16.04 -6.32
N GLU A 98 -6.22 16.04 -7.11
CA GLU A 98 -6.27 16.27 -8.55
C GLU A 98 -7.11 15.22 -9.29
N TRP A 99 -7.15 13.98 -8.81
CA TRP A 99 -8.00 12.93 -9.39
C TRP A 99 -9.48 13.08 -9.02
N MET A 100 -9.78 13.70 -7.87
CA MET A 100 -11.16 13.91 -7.39
C MET A 100 -11.84 15.13 -8.01
N GLU A 101 -11.06 16.07 -8.57
CA GLU A 101 -11.54 17.21 -9.35
C GLU A 101 -12.07 16.79 -10.74
#